data_AF-A0A9E1PVD9-F1
#
_entry.id   AF-A0A9E1PVD9-F1
#
_cell.length_a   1.000
_cell.length_b   1.000
_cell.length_c   1.000
_cell.angle_alpha   90.00
_cell.angle_beta   90.00
_cell.angle_gamma   90.00
#
_symmetry.space_group_name_H-M   'P 1'
#
loop_
_entity.id
_entity.type
_entity.pdbx_description
1 polymer ?
#
loop_
_entity_poly.entity_id
_entity_poly.type
_entity_poly.pdbx_seq_one_letter_code
_entity_poly.pdbx_strand_id
1 'polypeptide(L)'
;CHFDPAGQEPGIDGCGVPVWAIPLTGLATGWANLPGRPAGRRLLDAMVAEPFYMAGTGRSCTRINTEGQGRAVVKTGAEGVFCGTLPDQGLGMALKVHDGGSRASGAAAAWLLHQLGALDFDGTDEVTNHAGRVVGEIRVRA
;
A
#
# COMPACT_ATOMS: atom_id res chain seq x y z
N CYS A 1 -3.61 -13.24 -8.97
CA CYS A 1 -4.46 -12.17 -9.52
C CYS A 1 -5.53 -12.66 -10.49
N HIS A 2 -5.48 -13.91 -11.01
CA HIS A 2 -6.50 -14.47 -11.94
C HIS A 2 -6.88 -13.51 -13.07
N PHE A 3 -5.87 -12.78 -13.57
CA PHE A 3 -6.00 -11.74 -14.56
C PHE A 3 -5.29 -12.20 -15.83
N ASP A 4 -6.00 -12.20 -16.94
CA ASP A 4 -5.45 -12.47 -18.25
C ASP A 4 -5.17 -11.14 -18.97
N PRO A 5 -3.89 -10.80 -19.24
CA PRO A 5 -3.55 -9.60 -19.98
C PRO A 5 -3.79 -9.71 -21.49
N ALA A 6 -4.13 -10.90 -22.04
CA ALA A 6 -4.07 -11.21 -23.47
C ALA A 6 -5.04 -10.42 -24.40
N GLY A 7 -5.82 -9.48 -23.86
CA GLY A 7 -6.68 -8.58 -24.64
C GLY A 7 -6.40 -7.09 -24.41
N GLN A 8 -5.32 -6.75 -23.71
CA GLN A 8 -4.99 -5.36 -23.37
C GLN A 8 -3.66 -4.93 -23.99
N GLU A 9 -3.64 -3.72 -24.54
CA GLU A 9 -2.40 -3.00 -24.78
C GLU A 9 -1.95 -2.34 -23.47
N PRO A 10 -0.74 -2.62 -22.96
CA PRO A 10 -0.28 -2.02 -21.72
C PRO A 10 -0.03 -0.51 -21.91
N GLY A 11 -0.40 0.28 -20.89
CA GLY A 11 0.09 1.64 -20.78
C GLY A 11 1.57 1.65 -20.41
N ILE A 12 2.27 2.75 -20.70
CA ILE A 12 3.65 2.94 -20.25
C ILE A 12 3.64 3.87 -19.04
N ASP A 13 4.13 3.36 -17.91
CA ASP A 13 4.31 4.15 -16.70
C ASP A 13 5.38 5.22 -16.89
N GLY A 14 5.39 6.26 -16.05
CA GLY A 14 6.40 7.33 -16.10
C GLY A 14 7.84 6.84 -15.89
N CYS A 15 8.02 5.64 -15.31
CA CYS A 15 9.33 4.98 -15.20
C CYS A 15 9.69 4.09 -16.40
N GLY A 16 8.81 3.96 -17.41
CA GLY A 16 9.01 3.16 -18.62
C GLY A 16 8.55 1.71 -18.53
N VAL A 17 7.94 1.30 -17.42
CA VAL A 17 7.45 -0.08 -17.22
C VAL A 17 6.04 -0.23 -17.81
N PRO A 18 5.75 -1.31 -18.55
CA PRO A 18 4.39 -1.59 -19.02
C PRO A 18 3.46 -1.89 -17.84
N VAL A 19 2.27 -1.30 -17.87
CA VAL A 19 1.23 -1.44 -16.84
C VAL A 19 -0.11 -1.82 -17.46
N TRP A 20 -0.81 -2.77 -16.83
CA TRP A 20 -2.11 -3.27 -17.29
C TRP A 20 -3.23 -2.74 -16.40
N ALA A 21 -4.43 -2.59 -16.98
CA ALA A 21 -5.63 -2.28 -16.23
C ALA A 21 -6.15 -3.55 -15.54
N ILE A 22 -5.99 -3.60 -14.21
CA ILE A 22 -6.35 -4.76 -13.39
C ILE A 22 -7.45 -4.35 -12.41
N PRO A 23 -8.53 -5.16 -12.25
CA PRO A 23 -9.54 -4.92 -11.21
C PRO A 23 -8.92 -4.90 -9.80
N LEU A 24 -9.46 -4.09 -8.89
CA LEU A 24 -8.96 -4.02 -7.51
C LEU A 24 -8.96 -5.38 -6.81
N THR A 25 -9.97 -6.21 -7.06
CA THR A 25 -10.01 -7.59 -6.56
C THR A 25 -8.85 -8.41 -7.09
N GLY A 26 -8.51 -8.29 -8.37
CA GLY A 26 -7.35 -8.95 -8.98
C GLY A 26 -6.02 -8.50 -8.37
N LEU A 27 -5.86 -7.20 -8.10
CA LEU A 27 -4.70 -6.65 -7.37
C LEU A 27 -4.62 -7.22 -5.96
N ALA A 28 -5.71 -7.18 -5.19
CA ALA A 28 -5.78 -7.72 -3.84
C ALA A 28 -5.43 -9.21 -3.82
N THR A 29 -5.98 -10.03 -4.73
CA THR A 29 -5.62 -11.45 -4.86
C THR A 29 -4.17 -11.65 -5.27
N GLY A 30 -3.60 -10.77 -6.09
CA GLY A 30 -2.18 -10.79 -6.42
C GLY A 30 -1.30 -10.65 -5.19
N TRP A 31 -1.62 -9.68 -4.33
CA TRP A 31 -0.91 -9.44 -3.07
C TRP A 31 -1.12 -10.57 -2.06
N ALA A 32 -2.34 -11.09 -1.91
CA ALA A 32 -2.65 -12.21 -1.01
C ALA A 32 -1.79 -13.46 -1.31
N ASN A 33 -1.50 -13.71 -2.59
CA ASN A 33 -0.74 -14.87 -3.03
C ASN A 33 0.79 -14.67 -3.01
N LEU A 34 1.27 -13.43 -2.82
CA LEU A 34 2.69 -13.10 -2.89
C LEU A 34 3.54 -13.80 -1.80
N PRO A 35 3.10 -13.91 -0.52
CA PRO A 35 3.82 -14.65 0.51
C PRO A 35 4.00 -16.14 0.20
N GLY A 36 3.09 -16.73 -0.58
CA GLY A 36 3.14 -18.14 -0.98
C GLY A 36 4.15 -18.45 -2.09
N ARG A 37 4.79 -17.44 -2.68
CA ARG A 37 5.80 -17.62 -3.74
C ARG A 37 7.20 -17.40 -3.15
N PRO A 38 8.21 -18.27 -3.39
CA PRO A 38 9.54 -18.10 -2.80
C PRO A 38 10.19 -16.72 -3.05
N ALA A 39 10.10 -16.22 -4.28
CA ALA A 39 10.60 -14.88 -4.61
C ALA A 39 9.77 -13.75 -3.97
N GLY A 40 8.45 -13.95 -3.86
CA GLY A 40 7.55 -13.01 -3.20
C GLY A 40 7.81 -12.94 -1.71
N ARG A 41 7.98 -14.09 -1.04
CA ARG A 41 8.35 -14.15 0.37
C ARG A 41 9.66 -13.42 0.64
N ARG A 42 10.71 -13.72 -0.14
CA ARG A 42 11.99 -13.02 -0.03
C ARG A 42 11.88 -11.50 -0.21
N LEU A 43 11.04 -11.05 -1.15
CA LEU A 43 10.79 -9.63 -1.35
C LEU A 43 10.08 -9.00 -0.15
N LEU A 44 9.04 -9.64 0.37
CA LEU A 44 8.28 -9.15 1.52
C LEU A 44 9.15 -9.09 2.78
N ASP A 45 9.96 -10.13 3.02
CA ASP A 45 10.89 -10.16 4.15
C ASP A 45 11.90 -9.00 4.06
N ALA A 46 12.40 -8.67 2.86
CA ALA A 46 13.25 -7.52 2.64
C ALA A 46 12.53 -6.18 2.86
N MET A 47 11.27 -6.05 2.42
CA MET A 47 10.45 -4.85 2.65
C MET A 47 10.20 -4.60 4.15
N VAL A 48 10.05 -5.67 4.93
CA VAL A 48 9.87 -5.61 6.40
C VAL A 48 11.18 -5.28 7.10
N ALA A 49 12.30 -5.87 6.67
CA ALA A 49 13.60 -5.63 7.26
C ALA A 49 14.10 -4.20 6.99
N GLU A 50 13.83 -3.68 5.79
CA GLU A 50 14.42 -2.45 5.27
C GLU A 50 13.39 -1.47 4.69
N PRO A 51 12.36 -1.06 5.47
CA PRO A 51 11.23 -0.25 4.98
C PRO A 51 11.64 1.16 4.53
N PHE A 52 12.78 1.67 5.00
CA PHE A 52 13.35 2.93 4.55
C PHE A 52 13.76 2.85 3.07
N TYR A 53 14.47 1.80 2.65
CA TYR A 53 14.94 1.64 1.27
C TYR A 53 13.80 1.43 0.26
N MET A 54 12.63 1.02 0.73
CA MET A 54 11.44 0.84 -0.10
C MET A 54 10.76 2.17 -0.49
N ALA A 55 10.74 3.18 0.39
CA ALA A 55 9.97 4.41 0.14
C ALA A 55 10.62 5.71 0.64
N GLY A 56 11.49 5.68 1.64
CA GLY A 56 12.21 6.83 2.18
C GLY A 56 11.45 7.59 3.28
N THR A 57 11.99 8.76 3.64
CA THR A 57 11.53 9.54 4.80
C THR A 57 10.11 10.09 4.64
N GLY A 58 9.31 10.01 5.70
CA GLY A 58 7.99 10.65 5.78
C GLY A 58 6.92 10.03 4.88
N ARG A 59 7.18 8.85 4.30
CA ARG A 59 6.23 8.15 3.43
C ARG A 59 5.40 7.14 4.21
N SER A 60 4.10 7.07 3.92
CA SER A 60 3.17 6.14 4.57
C SER A 60 3.63 4.68 4.47
N CYS A 61 4.25 4.25 3.36
CA CYS A 61 4.78 2.89 3.26
C CYS A 61 5.88 2.61 4.28
N THR A 62 6.84 3.53 4.45
CA THR A 62 7.90 3.36 5.45
C THR A 62 7.31 3.32 6.85
N ARG A 63 6.38 4.24 7.18
CA ARG A 63 5.70 4.24 8.48
C ARG A 63 4.94 2.93 8.75
N ILE A 64 4.02 2.56 7.86
CA ILE A 64 3.14 1.40 8.02
C ILE A 64 3.94 0.08 8.05
N ASN A 65 4.95 -0.10 7.21
CA ASN A 65 5.74 -1.35 7.22
C ASN A 65 6.62 -1.44 8.47
N THR A 66 7.15 -0.32 8.98
CA THR A 66 7.88 -0.29 10.26
C THR A 66 6.96 -0.63 11.44
N GLU A 67 5.80 0.00 11.55
CA GLU A 67 4.84 -0.20 12.65
C GLU A 67 4.14 -1.56 12.56
N GLY A 68 3.87 -2.03 11.34
CA GLY A 68 3.21 -3.30 11.07
C GLY A 68 4.07 -4.52 11.39
N GLN A 69 5.41 -4.38 11.42
CA GLN A 69 6.35 -5.45 11.80
C GLN A 69 6.05 -6.81 11.13
N GLY A 70 5.67 -6.78 9.84
CA GLY A 70 5.32 -7.98 9.08
C GLY A 70 3.87 -8.45 9.18
N ARG A 71 3.06 -7.95 10.14
CA ARG A 71 1.60 -8.19 10.18
C ARG A 71 0.90 -7.64 8.93
N ALA A 72 1.43 -6.54 8.40
CA ALA A 72 1.09 -6.02 7.10
C ALA A 72 2.35 -5.60 6.35
N VAL A 73 2.37 -5.86 5.04
CA VAL A 73 3.40 -5.38 4.12
C VAL A 73 2.71 -4.66 2.98
N VAL A 74 3.02 -3.37 2.80
CA VAL A 74 2.25 -2.49 1.91
C VAL A 74 3.09 -1.65 0.99
N LYS A 75 2.53 -1.29 -0.17
CA LYS A 75 3.13 -0.36 -1.11
C LYS A 75 2.08 0.54 -1.77
N THR A 76 2.40 1.83 -1.82
CA THR A 76 1.66 2.84 -2.59
C THR A 76 1.96 2.72 -4.08
N GLY A 77 0.94 2.99 -4.90
CA GLY A 77 1.03 3.19 -6.34
C GLY A 77 0.66 4.61 -6.75
N ALA A 78 0.69 4.88 -8.06
CA ALA A 78 0.26 6.16 -8.61
C ALA A 78 -1.24 6.40 -8.43
N GLU A 79 -1.67 7.67 -8.52
CA GLU A 79 -3.08 8.06 -8.56
C GLU A 79 -3.90 7.47 -7.40
N GLY A 80 -3.41 7.58 -6.16
CA GLY A 80 -4.14 7.18 -4.96
C GLY A 80 -4.36 5.67 -4.81
N VAL A 81 -3.58 4.84 -5.50
CA VAL A 81 -3.57 3.38 -5.31
C VAL A 81 -2.74 3.03 -4.08
N PHE A 82 -3.22 2.07 -3.31
CA PHE A 82 -2.45 1.45 -2.23
C PHE A 82 -2.78 -0.04 -2.14
N CYS A 83 -1.75 -0.88 -2.06
CA CYS A 83 -1.93 -2.32 -1.98
C CYS A 83 -1.06 -2.91 -0.89
N GLY A 84 -1.37 -4.13 -0.48
CA GLY A 84 -0.60 -4.82 0.54
C GLY A 84 -1.10 -6.22 0.83
N THR A 85 -0.37 -6.92 1.70
CA THR A 85 -0.74 -8.26 2.19
C THR A 85 -0.68 -8.31 3.71
N LEU A 86 -1.55 -9.13 4.30
CA LEU A 86 -1.51 -9.54 5.71
C LEU A 86 -1.20 -11.04 5.71
N PRO A 87 0.09 -11.44 5.75
CA PRO A 87 0.51 -12.80 5.48
C PRO A 87 -0.13 -13.83 6.42
N ASP A 88 -0.20 -13.52 7.71
CA ASP A 88 -0.72 -14.44 8.74
C ASP A 88 -2.23 -14.68 8.62
N GLN A 89 -2.94 -13.75 7.97
CA GLN A 89 -4.38 -13.85 7.71
C GLN A 89 -4.70 -14.40 6.31
N GLY A 90 -3.68 -14.58 5.46
CA GLY A 90 -3.87 -14.96 4.05
C GLY A 90 -4.61 -13.91 3.22
N LEU A 91 -4.62 -12.65 3.67
CA LEU A 91 -5.35 -11.57 3.01
C LEU A 91 -4.44 -10.71 2.13
N GLY A 92 -5.06 -10.11 1.12
CA GLY A 92 -4.49 -9.05 0.31
C GLY A 92 -5.46 -7.88 0.25
N MET A 93 -4.91 -6.67 0.20
CA MET A 93 -5.64 -5.42 0.12
C MET A 93 -5.28 -4.69 -1.17
N ALA A 94 -6.27 -4.03 -1.75
CA ALA A 94 -6.09 -3.03 -2.78
C ALA A 94 -7.14 -1.93 -2.58
N LEU A 95 -6.71 -0.68 -2.61
CA LEU A 95 -7.58 0.48 -2.56
C LEU A 95 -7.22 1.44 -3.68
N LYS A 96 -8.22 2.23 -4.10
CA LYS A 96 -8.07 3.34 -5.03
C LYS A 96 -8.87 4.51 -4.50
N VAL A 97 -8.21 5.65 -4.30
CA VAL A 97 -8.91 6.91 -4.06
C VAL A 97 -9.48 7.41 -5.37
N HIS A 98 -10.77 7.78 -5.37
CA HIS A 98 -11.51 8.15 -6.57
C HIS A 98 -10.92 9.38 -7.29
N ASP A 99 -10.42 10.38 -6.54
CA ASP A 99 -9.80 11.59 -7.09
C ASP A 99 -8.27 11.47 -7.28
N GLY A 100 -7.70 10.28 -7.03
CA GLY A 100 -6.26 10.03 -7.15
C GLY A 100 -5.40 10.57 -6.00
N GLY A 101 -6.00 11.13 -4.94
CA GLY A 101 -5.28 11.80 -3.85
C GLY A 101 -4.41 10.87 -2.99
N SER A 102 -3.09 11.06 -3.02
CA SER A 102 -2.14 10.27 -2.22
C SER A 102 -2.30 10.45 -0.71
N ARG A 103 -2.60 11.69 -0.26
CA ARG A 103 -2.88 12.01 1.15
C ARG A 103 -4.01 11.14 1.72
N ALA A 104 -5.12 11.03 0.98
CA ALA A 104 -6.24 10.19 1.38
C ALA A 104 -5.88 8.69 1.34
N SER A 105 -5.11 8.26 0.33
CA SER A 105 -4.75 6.85 0.17
C SER A 105 -3.94 6.28 1.34
N GLY A 106 -3.02 7.09 1.90
CA GLY A 106 -2.21 6.70 3.05
C GLY A 106 -3.06 6.52 4.32
N ALA A 107 -3.87 7.53 4.66
CA ALA A 107 -4.74 7.47 5.84
C ALA A 107 -5.80 6.36 5.73
N ALA A 108 -6.39 6.18 4.54
CA ALA A 108 -7.33 5.10 4.28
C ALA A 108 -6.68 3.71 4.39
N ALA A 109 -5.44 3.54 3.90
CA ALA A 109 -4.70 2.29 4.06
C ALA A 109 -4.44 1.99 5.53
N ALA A 110 -3.94 2.97 6.30
CA ALA A 110 -3.67 2.81 7.72
C ALA A 110 -4.95 2.44 8.49
N TRP A 111 -6.06 3.12 8.21
CA TRP A 111 -7.35 2.81 8.82
C TRP A 111 -7.85 1.40 8.48
N LEU A 112 -7.80 0.99 7.22
CA LEU A 112 -8.19 -0.37 6.83
C LEU A 112 -7.33 -1.44 7.51
N LEU A 113 -6.01 -1.22 7.62
CA LEU A 113 -5.12 -2.15 8.32
C LEU A 113 -5.40 -2.20 9.82
N HIS A 114 -5.80 -1.07 10.42
CA HIS A 114 -6.24 -1.03 11.81
C HIS A 114 -7.53 -1.81 12.02
N GLN A 115 -8.53 -1.65 11.15
CA GLN A 115 -9.76 -2.45 11.19
C GLN A 115 -9.49 -3.97 11.04
N LEU A 116 -8.41 -4.33 10.33
CA LEU A 116 -7.96 -5.72 10.18
C LEU A 116 -6.99 -6.19 11.28
N GLY A 117 -6.72 -5.36 12.30
CA GLY A 117 -5.87 -5.70 13.43
C GLY A 117 -4.36 -5.78 13.11
N ALA A 118 -3.92 -5.23 11.98
CA ALA A 118 -2.51 -5.26 11.58
C ALA A 118 -1.71 -4.02 12.01
N LEU A 119 -2.40 -2.92 12.32
CA LEU A 119 -1.80 -1.63 12.66
C LEU A 119 -2.57 -0.97 13.83
N ASP A 120 -1.86 -0.25 14.69
CA ASP A 120 -2.51 0.67 15.64
C ASP A 120 -2.62 2.04 14.97
N PHE A 121 -3.84 2.55 14.81
CA PHE A 121 -4.11 3.81 14.15
C PHE A 121 -5.40 4.40 14.70
N ASP A 122 -5.33 5.61 15.24
CA ASP A 122 -6.46 6.30 15.88
C ASP A 122 -7.41 6.98 14.88
N GLY A 123 -7.18 6.82 13.58
CA GLY A 123 -7.96 7.43 12.52
C GLY A 123 -7.44 8.79 12.05
N THR A 124 -6.31 9.28 12.58
CA THR A 124 -5.77 10.61 12.31
C THR A 124 -4.32 10.56 11.85
N ASP A 125 -3.99 11.29 10.78
CA ASP A 125 -2.62 11.53 10.32
C ASP A 125 -2.33 13.05 10.36
N GLU A 126 -1.22 13.46 10.97
CA GLU A 126 -0.80 14.86 10.95
C GLU A 126 -0.38 15.32 9.54
N VAL A 127 -0.71 16.56 9.20
CA VAL A 127 -0.22 17.24 7.99
C VAL A 127 0.85 18.23 8.39
N THR A 128 2.06 18.03 7.90
CA THR A 128 3.19 18.94 8.10
C THR A 128 3.50 19.75 6.85
N ASN A 129 3.95 20.99 7.04
CA ASN A 129 4.49 21.79 5.95
C ASN A 129 5.98 21.49 5.71
N HIS A 130 6.59 22.15 4.73
CA HIS A 130 8.01 21.97 4.40
C HIS A 130 8.97 22.30 5.56
N ALA A 131 8.56 23.16 6.50
CA ALA A 131 9.34 23.50 7.69
C ALA A 131 9.14 22.50 8.84
N GLY A 132 8.43 21.39 8.62
CA GLY A 132 8.15 20.37 9.63
C GLY A 132 7.12 20.80 10.68
N ARG A 133 6.40 21.90 10.46
CA ARG A 133 5.35 22.36 11.39
C ARG A 133 4.04 21.65 11.07
N VAL A 134 3.35 21.16 12.08
CA VAL A 134 1.97 20.66 11.96
C VAL A 134 1.06 21.82 11.55
N VAL A 135 0.35 21.66 10.44
CA VAL A 135 -0.56 22.66 9.86
C VAL A 135 -1.98 22.12 9.68
N GLY A 136 -2.23 20.89 10.11
CA GLY A 136 -3.54 20.26 10.06
C GLY A 136 -3.46 18.76 10.27
N GLU A 137 -4.56 18.09 9.96
CA GLU A 137 -4.71 16.66 10.13
C GLU A 137 -5.63 16.09 9.03
N ILE A 138 -5.43 14.82 8.71
CA ILE A 138 -6.32 14.01 7.87
C ILE A 138 -7.06 13.08 8.81
N ARG A 139 -8.39 13.08 8.77
CA ARG A 139 -9.23 12.19 9.59
C ARG A 139 -10.03 11.26 8.71
N VAL A 140 -10.01 9.97 9.01
CA VAL A 140 -10.93 8.99 8.42
C VAL A 140 -12.23 9.00 9.23
N ARG A 141 -13.37 9.20 8.55
CA ARG A 141 -14.71 9.11 9.15
C ARG A 141 -15.39 7.89 8.57
N ALA A 142 -15.77 6.95 9.44
CA ALA A 142 -16.46 5.72 9.10
C ALA A 142 -17.84 5.69 9.75
#